data_AF-F6EL64-F1
#
_entry.id   AF-F6EL64-F1
#
_cell.length_a   1.000
_cell.length_b   1.000
_cell.length_c   1.000
_cell.angle_alpha   90.00
_cell.angle_beta   90.00
_cell.angle_gamma   90.00
#
_symmetry.space_group_name_H-M   'P 1'
#
loop_
_entity.id
_entity.type
_entity.pdbx_description
1 polymer ?
#
loop_
_entity_poly.entity_id
_entity_poly.type
_entity_poly.pdbx_seq_one_letter_code
_entity_poly.pdbx_strand_id
1 'polypeptide(L)'
;MAVLKATDFSSYPAVGVKATVEGTVVEVGGPYLLDQHDRDELPVADQWRDQGAIILHILAENRVIGALRLADEIRPESREAVDALHAAGAQVVMITGDAQAVADTVAAELGIDRVFAGVRPEDKAAKVAELQSEGKKVAMVGDGVNDAPALAQADVGIAIGAGTDVAIGSAGVILASSDPRSVLSVIELSRASYRKMKQNLWWAAGYNLAAVPLAAGVLAPSDSCCR
;
A
#
# COMPACT_ATOMS: atom_id res chain seq x y z
N MET A 1 -19.68 10.47 28.91
CA MET A 1 -19.07 9.86 30.10
C MET A 1 -17.89 10.71 30.51
N ALA A 2 -17.75 11.06 31.79
CA ALA A 2 -16.55 11.74 32.28
C ALA A 2 -15.42 10.72 32.38
N VAL A 3 -14.23 11.07 31.89
CA VAL A 3 -13.03 10.22 32.00
C VAL A 3 -12.50 10.32 33.44
N LEU A 4 -12.29 9.17 34.08
CA LEU A 4 -11.77 9.10 35.45
C LEU A 4 -10.31 9.55 35.50
N LYS A 5 -9.91 10.21 36.58
CA LYS A 5 -8.54 10.69 36.77
C LYS A 5 -7.65 9.55 37.28
N ALA A 6 -6.53 9.33 36.60
CA ALA A 6 -5.48 8.43 37.06
C ALA A 6 -4.43 9.17 37.90
N THR A 7 -3.92 8.52 38.94
CA THR A 7 -2.77 8.99 39.76
C THR A 7 -1.69 7.92 39.82
N ASP A 8 -0.49 8.28 40.30
CA ASP A 8 0.64 7.35 40.50
C ASP A 8 1.03 6.54 39.26
N PHE A 9 0.96 7.18 38.10
CA PHE A 9 1.30 6.55 36.82
C PHE A 9 2.78 6.12 36.80
N SER A 10 3.01 4.89 36.37
CA SER A 10 4.33 4.32 36.11
C SER A 10 4.31 3.51 34.81
N SER A 11 5.42 3.55 34.08
CA SER A 11 5.62 2.78 32.85
C SER A 11 6.73 1.77 33.08
N TYR A 12 6.49 0.53 32.69
CA TYR A 12 7.44 -0.57 32.74
C TYR A 12 7.76 -0.98 31.30
N PRO A 13 8.92 -0.56 30.74
CA PRO A 13 9.30 -0.89 29.36
C PRO A 13 9.20 -2.39 29.10
N ALA A 14 8.61 -2.75 27.95
CA ALA A 14 8.34 -4.14 27.54
C ALA A 14 7.36 -4.93 28.41
N VAL A 15 6.75 -4.32 29.43
CA VAL A 15 5.70 -4.96 30.26
C VAL A 15 4.36 -4.26 30.07
N GLY A 16 4.30 -2.95 30.30
CA GLY A 16 3.05 -2.19 30.28
C GLY A 16 3.09 -0.92 31.12
N VAL A 17 1.93 -0.46 31.53
CA VAL A 17 1.73 0.73 32.38
C VAL A 17 0.87 0.40 33.59
N LYS A 18 1.06 1.13 34.67
CA LYS A 18 0.34 0.98 35.94
C LYS A 18 -0.09 2.34 36.46
N ALA A 19 -1.32 2.45 36.96
CA ALA A 19 -1.81 3.66 37.60
C ALA A 19 -2.91 3.33 38.61
N THR A 20 -3.22 4.29 39.49
CA THR A 20 -4.36 4.21 40.41
C THR A 20 -5.54 4.99 39.82
N VAL A 21 -6.69 4.35 39.65
CA VAL A 21 -7.94 4.96 39.17
C VAL A 21 -9.02 4.74 40.23
N GLU A 22 -9.59 5.82 40.76
CA GLU A 22 -10.57 5.78 41.87
C GLU A 22 -10.12 4.92 43.07
N GLY A 23 -8.82 4.94 43.40
CA GLY A 23 -8.25 4.15 44.49
C GLY A 23 -7.97 2.68 44.14
N THR A 24 -8.30 2.23 42.93
CA THR A 24 -8.01 0.89 42.43
C THR A 24 -6.73 0.89 41.61
N VAL A 25 -5.82 -0.05 41.87
CA VAL A 25 -4.62 -0.23 41.05
C VAL A 25 -4.99 -0.95 39.76
N VAL A 26 -4.73 -0.29 38.62
CA VAL A 26 -4.98 -0.79 37.27
C VAL A 26 -3.66 -0.92 36.52
N GLU A 27 -3.47 -2.05 35.85
CA GLU A 27 -2.29 -2.35 35.02
C GLU A 27 -2.74 -2.71 33.60
N VAL A 28 -2.06 -2.20 32.58
CA VAL A 28 -2.34 -2.47 31.17
C VAL A 28 -1.05 -2.85 30.46
N GLY A 29 -1.01 -4.01 29.81
CA GLY A 29 0.23 -4.52 29.23
C GLY A 29 0.05 -5.70 28.29
N GLY A 30 1.15 -6.15 27.69
CA GLY A 30 1.17 -7.32 26.81
C GLY A 30 1.13 -8.65 27.57
N PRO A 31 1.42 -9.78 26.90
CA PRO A 31 1.43 -11.12 27.51
C PRO A 31 2.33 -11.22 28.75
N TYR A 32 3.49 -10.56 28.74
CA TYR A 32 4.44 -10.59 29.86
C TYR A 32 3.88 -9.99 31.17
N LEU A 33 2.87 -9.11 31.10
CA LEU A 33 2.19 -8.62 32.29
C LEU A 33 1.39 -9.74 32.97
N LEU A 34 0.77 -10.61 32.18
CA LEU A 34 0.01 -11.74 32.71
C LEU A 34 0.92 -12.78 33.36
N ASP A 35 2.07 -13.05 32.75
CA ASP A 35 3.09 -13.97 33.30
C ASP A 35 3.56 -13.52 34.70
N GLN A 36 3.74 -12.20 34.92
CA GLN A 36 4.15 -11.66 36.23
C GLN A 36 3.10 -11.84 37.33
N HIS A 37 1.83 -11.88 36.94
CA HIS A 37 0.69 -11.98 37.85
C HIS A 37 0.11 -13.39 37.94
N ASP A 38 0.69 -14.36 37.21
CA ASP A 38 0.24 -15.75 37.09
C ASP A 38 -1.25 -15.82 36.68
N ARG A 39 -1.59 -15.12 35.58
CA ARG A 39 -2.95 -14.98 35.05
C ARG A 39 -3.05 -15.47 33.62
N ASP A 40 -4.21 -16.01 33.29
CA ASP A 40 -4.57 -16.39 31.93
C ASP A 40 -5.25 -15.24 31.18
N GLU A 41 -5.13 -15.27 29.84
CA GLU A 41 -5.88 -14.37 28.96
C GLU A 41 -7.40 -14.64 29.04
N LEU A 42 -8.21 -13.61 28.75
CA LEU A 42 -9.65 -13.80 28.60
C LEU A 42 -9.94 -14.62 27.32
N PRO A 43 -11.00 -15.44 27.27
CA PRO A 43 -11.33 -16.26 26.09
C PRO A 43 -11.52 -15.47 24.79
N VAL A 44 -11.88 -14.18 24.89
CA VAL A 44 -12.01 -13.29 23.72
C VAL A 44 -10.67 -13.06 23.00
N ALA A 45 -9.56 -13.18 23.74
CA ALA A 45 -8.22 -12.98 23.21
C ALA A 45 -7.83 -14.06 22.20
N ASP A 46 -8.33 -15.29 22.33
CA ASP A 46 -8.03 -16.37 21.39
C ASP A 46 -8.45 -16.01 19.96
N GLN A 47 -9.66 -15.48 19.77
CA GLN A 47 -10.13 -15.03 18.45
C GLN A 47 -9.27 -13.89 17.89
N TRP A 48 -8.82 -12.97 18.74
CA TRP A 48 -7.98 -11.85 18.30
C TRP A 48 -6.56 -12.29 17.99
N ARG A 49 -6.05 -13.29 18.70
CA ARG A 49 -4.73 -13.87 18.49
C ARG A 49 -4.71 -14.64 17.16
N ASP A 50 -5.77 -15.38 16.86
CA ASP A 50 -5.97 -16.03 15.58
C ASP A 50 -6.04 -15.02 14.41
N GLN A 51 -6.48 -13.79 14.68
CA GLN A 51 -6.47 -12.67 13.72
C GLN A 51 -5.11 -11.94 13.66
N GLY A 52 -4.13 -12.34 14.47
CA GLY A 52 -2.81 -11.70 14.57
C GLY A 52 -2.84 -10.29 15.17
N ALA A 53 -3.90 -9.93 15.90
CA ALA A 53 -4.02 -8.61 16.49
C ALA A 53 -3.06 -8.41 17.67
N ILE A 54 -2.67 -7.17 17.93
CA ILE A 54 -1.96 -6.81 19.15
C ILE A 54 -2.99 -6.75 20.29
N ILE A 55 -2.78 -7.52 21.36
CA ILE A 55 -3.70 -7.61 22.49
C ILE A 55 -3.01 -7.05 23.73
N LEU A 56 -3.65 -6.08 24.37
CA LEU A 56 -3.28 -5.60 25.69
C LEU A 56 -4.29 -6.10 26.71
N HIS A 57 -3.82 -6.54 27.87
CA HIS A 57 -4.62 -7.04 28.97
C HIS A 57 -4.78 -5.96 30.02
N ILE A 58 -5.98 -5.84 30.57
CA ILE A 58 -6.30 -4.90 31.64
C ILE A 58 -6.48 -5.70 32.94
N LEU A 59 -5.65 -5.42 33.93
CA LEU A 59 -5.73 -5.99 35.26
C LEU A 59 -6.18 -4.93 36.25
N ALA A 60 -7.11 -5.27 37.13
CA ALA A 60 -7.44 -4.50 38.33
C ALA A 60 -7.32 -5.41 39.56
N GLU A 61 -6.58 -4.97 40.57
CA GLU A 61 -6.35 -5.76 41.80
C GLU A 61 -5.90 -7.20 41.53
N ASN A 62 -4.97 -7.38 40.58
CA ASN A 62 -4.50 -8.70 40.15
C ASN A 62 -5.63 -9.62 39.62
N ARG A 63 -6.63 -9.06 38.94
CA ARG A 63 -7.64 -9.81 38.17
C ARG A 63 -7.72 -9.25 36.77
N VAL A 64 -7.74 -10.12 35.75
CA VAL A 64 -7.95 -9.68 34.37
C VAL A 64 -9.41 -9.26 34.22
N ILE A 65 -9.64 -7.97 34.02
CA ILE A 65 -10.98 -7.37 33.90
C ILE A 65 -11.37 -7.04 32.47
N GLY A 66 -10.40 -7.06 31.54
CA GLY A 66 -10.64 -6.77 30.14
C GLY A 66 -9.41 -6.97 29.27
N ALA A 67 -9.60 -6.82 27.97
CA ALA A 67 -8.54 -6.79 26.99
C ALA A 67 -8.86 -5.74 25.92
N LEU A 68 -7.82 -5.13 25.35
CA LEU A 68 -7.89 -4.16 24.28
C LEU A 68 -7.21 -4.76 23.05
N ARG A 69 -7.94 -4.79 21.95
CA ARG A 69 -7.39 -5.13 20.63
C ARG A 69 -6.88 -3.86 19.97
N LEU A 70 -5.60 -3.82 19.64
CA LEU A 70 -5.02 -2.79 18.79
C LEU A 70 -4.93 -3.36 17.37
N ALA A 71 -5.50 -2.60 16.43
CA ALA A 71 -5.41 -2.84 15.01
C ALA A 71 -5.24 -1.50 14.32
N ASP A 72 -4.46 -1.47 13.24
CA ASP A 72 -4.40 -0.29 12.39
C ASP A 72 -5.72 -0.12 11.65
N GLU A 73 -6.27 1.09 11.70
CA GLU A 73 -7.50 1.42 11.01
C GLU A 73 -7.25 1.51 9.50
N ILE A 74 -8.03 0.77 8.72
CA ILE A 74 -7.99 0.87 7.27
C ILE A 74 -8.56 2.22 6.87
N ARG A 75 -7.72 3.03 6.23
CA ARG A 75 -8.13 4.33 5.70
C ARG A 75 -9.24 4.17 4.66
N PRO A 76 -10.33 4.98 4.70
CA PRO A 76 -11.38 4.93 3.70
C PRO A 76 -10.86 5.11 2.27
N GLU A 77 -9.84 5.97 2.10
CA GLU A 77 -9.22 6.22 0.80
C GLU A 77 -8.57 4.96 0.20
N SER A 78 -8.12 4.01 1.02
CA SER A 78 -7.55 2.74 0.55
C SER A 78 -8.59 1.89 -0.17
N ARG A 79 -9.81 1.82 0.37
CA ARG A 79 -10.93 1.11 -0.26
C ARG A 79 -11.28 1.73 -1.61
N GLU A 80 -11.45 3.04 -1.63
CA GLU A 80 -11.75 3.77 -2.87
C GLU A 80 -10.67 3.56 -3.94
N ALA A 81 -9.40 3.53 -3.53
CA ALA A 81 -8.29 3.26 -4.45
C ALA A 81 -8.35 1.84 -5.03
N VAL A 82 -8.61 0.81 -4.20
CA VAL A 82 -8.70 -0.58 -4.64
C VAL A 82 -9.88 -0.76 -5.61
N ASP A 83 -11.07 -0.30 -5.23
CA ASP A 83 -12.28 -0.39 -6.05
C ASP A 83 -12.08 0.24 -7.44
N ALA A 84 -11.42 1.40 -7.46
CA ALA A 84 -11.22 2.14 -8.69
C ALA A 84 -10.07 1.56 -9.55
N LEU A 85 -9.06 0.90 -8.94
CA LEU A 85 -8.08 0.10 -9.66
C LEU A 85 -8.74 -1.14 -10.30
N HIS A 86 -9.64 -1.82 -9.60
CA HIS A 86 -10.44 -2.91 -10.18
C HIS A 86 -11.31 -2.44 -11.33
N ALA A 87 -11.99 -1.30 -11.18
CA ALA A 87 -12.77 -0.68 -12.25
C ALA A 87 -11.91 -0.34 -13.48
N ALA A 88 -10.62 -0.05 -13.27
CA ALA A 88 -9.65 0.17 -14.34
C ALA A 88 -9.08 -1.13 -14.96
N GLY A 89 -9.52 -2.29 -14.49
CA GLY A 89 -9.12 -3.63 -14.93
C GLY A 89 -7.78 -4.11 -14.36
N ALA A 90 -7.28 -3.48 -13.29
CA ALA A 90 -6.07 -3.90 -12.61
C ALA A 90 -6.38 -4.96 -11.55
N GLN A 91 -5.44 -5.89 -11.35
CA GLN A 91 -5.44 -6.80 -10.21
C GLN A 91 -4.63 -6.14 -9.08
N VAL A 92 -5.14 -6.15 -7.87
CA VAL A 92 -4.49 -5.56 -6.69
C VAL A 92 -3.87 -6.67 -5.86
N VAL A 93 -2.57 -6.52 -5.58
CA VAL A 93 -1.79 -7.48 -4.77
C VAL A 93 -1.20 -6.75 -3.58
N MET A 94 -1.38 -7.31 -2.37
CA MET A 94 -0.77 -6.79 -1.15
C MET A 94 0.52 -7.55 -0.83
N ILE A 95 1.58 -6.82 -0.50
CA ILE A 95 2.83 -7.38 0.04
C ILE A 95 3.08 -6.72 1.40
N THR A 96 2.97 -7.49 2.49
CA THR A 96 3.15 -6.99 3.86
C THR A 96 4.10 -7.87 4.67
N GLY A 97 4.74 -7.27 5.67
CA GLY A 97 5.51 -7.97 6.70
C GLY A 97 4.64 -8.52 7.84
N ASP A 98 3.36 -8.16 7.88
CA ASP A 98 2.44 -8.60 8.93
C ASP A 98 2.17 -10.10 8.87
N ALA A 99 1.64 -10.64 9.98
CA ALA A 99 1.18 -12.01 10.03
C ALA A 99 0.05 -12.26 9.01
N GLN A 100 0.00 -13.48 8.48
CA GLN A 100 -0.98 -13.89 7.46
C GLN A 100 -2.42 -13.55 7.87
N ALA A 101 -2.79 -13.80 9.13
CA ALA A 101 -4.15 -13.54 9.61
C ALA A 101 -4.56 -12.06 9.57
N VAL A 102 -3.63 -11.14 9.85
CA VAL A 102 -3.87 -9.69 9.74
C VAL A 102 -4.04 -9.33 8.28
N ALA A 103 -3.12 -9.79 7.43
CA ALA A 103 -3.11 -9.50 6.01
C ALA A 103 -4.38 -10.01 5.31
N ASP A 104 -4.85 -11.21 5.67
CA ASP A 104 -6.09 -11.80 5.15
C ASP A 104 -7.33 -11.00 5.57
N THR A 105 -7.35 -10.51 6.81
CA THR A 105 -8.44 -9.66 7.31
C THR A 105 -8.51 -8.35 6.53
N VAL A 106 -7.36 -7.67 6.36
CA VAL A 106 -7.25 -6.44 5.59
C VAL A 106 -7.60 -6.67 4.12
N ALA A 107 -7.16 -7.78 3.54
CA ALA A 107 -7.44 -8.13 2.16
C ALA A 107 -8.91 -8.42 1.91
N ALA A 108 -9.56 -9.16 2.81
CA ALA A 108 -10.99 -9.43 2.73
C ALA A 108 -11.79 -8.14 2.88
N GLU A 109 -11.37 -7.25 3.77
CA GLU A 109 -12.02 -5.96 3.96
C GLU A 109 -11.89 -5.08 2.73
N LEU A 110 -10.71 -4.98 2.11
CA LEU A 110 -10.43 -4.13 0.95
C LEU A 110 -10.78 -4.75 -0.40
N GLY A 111 -11.07 -6.05 -0.46
CA GLY A 111 -11.31 -6.78 -1.72
C GLY A 111 -10.03 -7.12 -2.50
N ILE A 112 -8.89 -7.28 -1.84
CA ILE A 112 -7.59 -7.52 -2.50
C ILE A 112 -7.52 -8.94 -3.10
N ASP A 113 -7.00 -9.04 -4.32
CA ASP A 113 -7.04 -10.29 -5.10
C ASP A 113 -6.01 -11.33 -4.65
N ARG A 114 -4.85 -10.88 -4.15
CA ARG A 114 -3.75 -11.75 -3.73
C ARG A 114 -2.93 -11.09 -2.63
N VAL A 115 -2.48 -11.90 -1.66
CA VAL A 115 -1.72 -11.45 -0.50
C VAL A 115 -0.42 -12.23 -0.41
N PHE A 116 0.67 -11.51 -0.15
CA PHE A 116 1.93 -12.07 0.33
C PHE A 116 2.22 -11.47 1.71
N ALA A 117 2.01 -12.25 2.76
CA ALA A 117 2.24 -11.85 4.15
C ALA A 117 3.59 -12.37 4.67
N GLY A 118 4.06 -11.82 5.80
CA GLY A 118 5.33 -12.18 6.41
C GLY A 118 6.56 -11.91 5.53
N VAL A 119 6.45 -11.01 4.56
CA VAL A 119 7.51 -10.70 3.60
C VAL A 119 8.46 -9.66 4.19
N ARG A 120 9.74 -10.02 4.30
CA ARG A 120 10.77 -9.10 4.76
C ARG A 120 11.08 -8.04 3.70
N PRO A 121 11.54 -6.83 4.08
CA PRO A 121 11.89 -5.78 3.12
C PRO A 121 12.79 -6.25 1.97
N GLU A 122 13.80 -7.06 2.28
CA GLU A 122 14.74 -7.64 1.33
C GLU A 122 14.10 -8.61 0.31
N ASP A 123 12.99 -9.26 0.69
CA ASP A 123 12.31 -10.28 -0.11
C ASP A 123 11.18 -9.69 -0.96
N LYS A 124 10.76 -8.43 -0.72
CA LYS A 124 9.68 -7.79 -1.48
C LYS A 124 9.98 -7.72 -2.97
N ALA A 125 11.23 -7.44 -3.34
CA ALA A 125 11.65 -7.41 -4.74
C ALA A 125 11.51 -8.78 -5.43
N ALA A 126 11.77 -9.87 -4.72
CA ALA A 126 11.57 -11.22 -5.26
C ALA A 126 10.09 -11.50 -5.53
N LYS A 127 9.17 -10.98 -4.71
CA LYS A 127 7.72 -11.09 -4.95
C LYS A 127 7.24 -10.27 -6.14
N VAL A 128 7.83 -9.11 -6.38
CA VAL A 128 7.61 -8.35 -7.62
C VAL A 128 8.09 -9.14 -8.84
N ALA A 129 9.29 -9.74 -8.77
CA ALA A 129 9.83 -10.56 -9.84
C ALA A 129 8.99 -11.82 -10.10
N GLU A 130 8.45 -12.45 -9.05
CA GLU A 130 7.51 -13.58 -9.14
C GLU A 130 6.29 -13.20 -9.99
N LEU A 131 5.64 -12.07 -9.69
CA LEU A 131 4.49 -11.57 -10.45
C LEU A 131 4.85 -11.22 -11.91
N GLN A 132 6.04 -10.65 -12.14
CA GLN A 132 6.52 -10.36 -13.50
C GLN A 132 6.76 -11.65 -14.31
N SER A 133 7.26 -12.71 -13.66
CA SER A 133 7.49 -14.01 -14.31
C SER A 133 6.19 -14.69 -14.76
N GLU A 134 5.06 -14.34 -14.13
CA GLU A 134 3.71 -14.74 -14.56
C GLU A 134 3.22 -13.96 -15.80
N GLY A 135 4.06 -13.11 -16.39
CA GLY A 135 3.72 -12.29 -17.56
C GLY A 135 2.92 -11.03 -17.23
N LYS A 136 2.79 -10.67 -15.95
CA LYS A 136 2.11 -9.45 -15.51
C LYS A 136 3.02 -8.24 -15.70
N LYS A 137 2.42 -7.09 -15.98
CA LYS A 137 3.07 -5.78 -15.85
C LYS A 137 2.78 -5.22 -14.47
N VAL A 138 3.83 -4.98 -13.69
CA VAL A 138 3.70 -4.69 -12.26
C VAL A 138 4.00 -3.22 -11.99
N ALA A 139 3.03 -2.51 -11.42
CA ALA A 139 3.25 -1.24 -10.76
C ALA A 139 3.35 -1.49 -9.25
N MET A 140 4.47 -1.12 -8.64
CA MET A 140 4.68 -1.23 -7.20
C MET A 140 4.43 0.12 -6.53
N VAL A 141 3.70 0.12 -5.43
CA VAL A 141 3.39 1.32 -4.65
C VAL A 141 3.97 1.14 -3.24
N GLY A 142 4.73 2.12 -2.74
CA GLY A 142 5.37 2.03 -1.42
C GLY A 142 5.83 3.39 -0.87
N ASP A 143 6.37 3.38 0.34
CA ASP A 143 6.85 4.59 1.04
C ASP A 143 8.22 5.10 0.54
N GLY A 144 8.92 4.28 -0.25
CA GLY A 144 10.22 4.61 -0.85
C GLY A 144 11.43 4.46 0.06
N VAL A 145 11.25 4.20 1.37
CA VAL A 145 12.37 3.98 2.31
C VAL A 145 12.61 2.48 2.49
N ASN A 146 11.55 1.73 2.83
CA ASN A 146 11.63 0.29 3.07
C ASN A 146 11.41 -0.52 1.79
N ASP A 147 10.73 0.09 0.81
CA ASP A 147 10.29 -0.57 -0.41
C ASP A 147 11.18 -0.27 -1.63
N ALA A 148 12.28 0.47 -1.46
CA ALA A 148 13.14 0.92 -2.56
C ALA A 148 13.59 -0.21 -3.52
N PRO A 149 14.06 -1.39 -3.05
CA PRO A 149 14.41 -2.49 -3.96
C PRO A 149 13.22 -3.02 -4.76
N ALA A 150 12.04 -3.10 -4.15
CA ALA A 150 10.82 -3.56 -4.81
C ALA A 150 10.29 -2.54 -5.83
N LEU A 151 10.38 -1.25 -5.51
CA LEU A 151 10.03 -0.15 -6.42
C LEU A 151 10.92 -0.14 -7.67
N ALA A 152 12.22 -0.38 -7.50
CA ALA A 152 13.18 -0.45 -8.61
C ALA A 152 13.00 -1.72 -9.49
N GLN A 153 12.54 -2.83 -8.91
CA GLN A 153 12.27 -4.07 -9.63
C GLN A 153 11.00 -4.00 -10.49
N ALA A 154 10.02 -3.20 -10.10
CA ALA A 154 8.74 -3.08 -10.80
C ALA A 154 8.87 -2.46 -12.20
N ASP A 155 7.92 -2.74 -13.10
CA ASP A 155 7.86 -2.04 -14.39
C ASP A 155 7.61 -0.53 -14.19
N VAL A 156 6.87 -0.18 -13.14
CA VAL A 156 6.67 1.19 -12.67
C VAL A 156 6.69 1.22 -11.14
N GLY A 157 7.75 1.76 -10.55
CA GLY A 157 7.79 2.07 -9.11
C GLY A 157 7.15 3.42 -8.81
N ILE A 158 6.18 3.46 -7.89
CA ILE A 158 5.46 4.65 -7.44
C ILE A 158 5.68 4.84 -5.94
N ALA A 159 6.41 5.90 -5.56
CA ALA A 159 6.56 6.28 -4.17
C ALA A 159 5.44 7.25 -3.73
N ILE A 160 4.84 7.01 -2.56
CA ILE A 160 3.76 7.83 -1.97
C ILE A 160 4.26 8.51 -0.69
N GLY A 161 3.88 9.77 -0.47
CA GLY A 161 4.20 10.50 0.75
C GLY A 161 5.69 10.74 0.98
N ALA A 162 6.49 10.58 -0.07
CA ALA A 162 7.93 10.61 0.03
C ALA A 162 8.49 12.04 -0.04
N GLY A 163 8.93 12.55 1.12
CA GLY A 163 9.73 13.78 1.24
C GLY A 163 11.23 13.54 1.46
N THR A 164 11.71 12.30 1.32
CA THR A 164 13.08 11.89 1.64
C THR A 164 13.86 11.48 0.39
N ASP A 165 15.15 11.85 0.31
CA ASP A 165 16.03 11.63 -0.84
C ASP A 165 16.12 10.17 -1.34
N VAL A 166 15.90 9.19 -0.46
CA VAL A 166 15.98 7.75 -0.78
C VAL A 166 14.89 7.31 -1.78
N ALA A 167 13.68 7.85 -1.63
CA ALA A 167 12.57 7.55 -2.54
C ALA A 167 12.79 8.18 -3.93
N ILE A 168 13.51 9.31 -3.99
CA ILE A 168 13.82 10.02 -5.23
C ILE A 168 14.74 9.19 -6.13
N GLY A 169 15.64 8.40 -5.55
CA GLY A 169 16.59 7.58 -6.30
C GLY A 169 16.02 6.28 -6.86
N SER A 170 14.87 5.80 -6.34
CA SER A 170 14.45 4.41 -6.52
C SER A 170 13.08 4.21 -7.21
N ALA A 171 12.25 5.26 -7.29
CA ALA A 171 10.93 5.19 -7.92
C ALA A 171 10.88 6.00 -9.23
N GLY A 172 10.16 5.47 -10.23
CA GLY A 172 9.93 6.17 -11.50
C GLY A 172 8.90 7.29 -11.40
N VAL A 173 8.01 7.23 -10.41
CA VAL A 173 7.00 8.25 -10.12
C VAL A 173 6.98 8.54 -8.61
N ILE A 174 6.92 9.82 -8.24
CA ILE A 174 6.88 10.25 -6.85
C ILE A 174 5.64 11.11 -6.65
N LEU A 175 4.82 10.73 -5.68
CA LEU A 175 3.59 11.41 -5.33
C LEU A 175 3.80 12.19 -4.03
N ALA A 176 3.62 13.51 -4.11
CA ALA A 176 3.74 14.41 -2.97
C ALA A 176 2.65 14.16 -1.91
N SER A 177 1.49 13.64 -2.34
CA SER A 177 0.39 13.26 -1.45
C SER A 177 0.63 11.86 -0.87
N SER A 178 0.24 11.65 0.38
CA SER A 178 0.16 10.33 1.02
C SER A 178 -1.17 9.60 0.77
N ASP A 179 -2.02 10.14 -0.12
CA ASP A 179 -3.31 9.57 -0.48
C ASP A 179 -3.16 8.51 -1.58
N PRO A 180 -3.54 7.23 -1.32
CA PRO A 180 -3.42 6.13 -2.29
C PRO A 180 -4.23 6.36 -3.57
N ARG A 181 -5.29 7.17 -3.54
CA ARG A 181 -6.08 7.52 -4.73
C ARG A 181 -5.26 8.26 -5.78
N SER A 182 -4.16 8.90 -5.38
CA SER A 182 -3.25 9.61 -6.28
C SER A 182 -2.60 8.69 -7.33
N VAL A 183 -2.52 7.38 -7.05
CA VAL A 183 -2.02 6.38 -8.02
C VAL A 183 -2.91 6.32 -9.26
N LEU A 184 -4.22 6.49 -9.10
CA LEU A 184 -5.15 6.47 -10.22
C LEU A 184 -4.89 7.62 -11.19
N SER A 185 -4.67 8.82 -10.65
CA SER A 185 -4.38 10.01 -11.46
C SER A 185 -3.17 9.77 -12.38
N VAL A 186 -2.16 9.03 -11.91
CA VAL A 186 -0.99 8.65 -12.72
C VAL A 186 -1.38 7.72 -13.86
N ILE A 187 -2.20 6.70 -13.58
CA ILE A 187 -2.67 5.73 -14.58
C ILE A 187 -3.53 6.43 -15.64
N GLU A 188 -4.46 7.27 -15.22
CA GLU A 188 -5.35 8.01 -16.12
C GLU A 188 -4.56 8.98 -17.01
N LEU A 189 -3.64 9.74 -16.42
CA LEU A 189 -2.78 10.67 -17.14
C LEU A 189 -1.89 9.93 -18.15
N SER A 190 -1.33 8.78 -17.78
CA SER A 190 -0.54 7.93 -18.67
C SER A 190 -1.36 7.45 -19.87
N ARG A 191 -2.58 6.93 -19.62
CA ARG A 191 -3.49 6.49 -20.70
C ARG A 191 -3.88 7.63 -21.63
N ALA A 192 -4.17 8.81 -21.08
CA ALA A 192 -4.52 9.99 -21.86
C ALA A 192 -3.34 10.50 -22.71
N SER A 193 -2.15 10.55 -22.13
CA SER A 193 -0.91 10.97 -22.81
C SER A 193 -0.55 10.01 -23.93
N TYR A 194 -0.63 8.70 -23.69
CA TYR A 194 -0.35 7.67 -24.69
C TYR A 194 -1.32 7.74 -25.88
N ARG A 195 -2.61 8.00 -25.62
CA ARG A 195 -3.60 8.23 -26.67
C ARG A 195 -3.25 9.46 -27.52
N LYS A 196 -2.82 10.56 -26.90
CA LYS A 196 -2.39 11.77 -27.60
C LYS A 196 -1.12 11.55 -28.42
N MET A 197 -0.14 10.83 -27.88
CA MET A 197 1.07 10.44 -28.61
C MET A 197 0.73 9.64 -29.87
N LYS A 198 -0.17 8.64 -29.77
CA LYS A 198 -0.65 7.87 -30.93
C LYS A 198 -1.34 8.75 -31.98
N GLN A 199 -2.18 9.69 -31.54
CA GLN A 199 -2.84 10.66 -32.45
C GLN A 199 -1.80 11.52 -33.18
N ASN A 200 -0.82 12.05 -32.47
CA ASN A 200 0.25 12.88 -33.06
C ASN A 200 1.08 12.07 -34.06
N LEU A 201 1.41 10.81 -33.75
CA LEU A 201 2.15 9.95 -34.66
C LEU A 201 1.34 9.63 -35.93
N TRP A 202 0.02 9.39 -35.80
CA TRP A 202 -0.86 9.22 -36.95
C TRP A 202 -0.92 10.46 -37.84
N TRP A 203 -0.98 11.65 -37.25
CA TRP A 203 -0.94 12.91 -38.01
C TRP A 203 0.40 13.09 -38.73
N ALA A 204 1.52 12.84 -38.05
CA ALA A 204 2.84 12.94 -38.66
C ALA A 204 3.04 11.92 -39.79
N ALA A 205 2.63 10.66 -39.56
CA ALA A 205 2.69 9.61 -40.57
C ALA A 205 1.79 9.93 -41.77
N GLY A 206 0.56 10.41 -41.53
CA GLY A 206 -0.37 10.80 -42.57
C GLY A 206 0.14 11.96 -43.42
N TYR A 207 0.74 12.98 -42.78
CA TYR A 207 1.38 14.08 -43.49
C TYR A 207 2.53 13.58 -44.37
N ASN A 208 3.45 12.77 -43.83
CA ASN A 208 4.57 12.23 -44.59
C ASN A 208 4.11 11.32 -45.74
N LEU A 209 3.08 10.51 -45.51
CA LEU A 209 2.50 9.61 -46.52
C LEU A 209 1.89 10.40 -47.69
N ALA A 210 1.33 11.58 -47.45
CA ALA A 210 0.84 12.46 -48.51
C ALA A 210 1.98 13.26 -49.16
N ALA A 211 2.86 13.86 -48.36
CA ALA A 211 3.90 14.77 -48.83
C ALA A 211 4.98 14.07 -49.66
N VAL A 212 5.38 12.84 -49.31
CA VAL A 212 6.46 12.13 -50.03
C VAL A 212 6.08 11.77 -51.47
N PRO A 213 4.92 11.14 -51.77
CA PRO A 213 4.49 10.89 -53.14
C PRO A 213 4.25 12.17 -53.95
N LEU A 214 3.74 13.23 -53.31
CA LEU A 214 3.59 14.54 -53.93
C LEU A 214 4.95 15.11 -54.37
N ALA A 215 5.94 15.09 -53.47
CA ALA A 215 7.31 15.53 -53.77
C ALA A 215 8.00 14.64 -54.80
N ALA A 216 7.69 13.34 -54.82
CA ALA A 216 8.17 12.39 -55.83
C ALA A 216 7.52 12.59 -57.21
N GLY A 217 6.60 13.53 -57.36
CA GLY A 217 6.05 13.93 -58.66
C GLY A 217 4.83 13.12 -59.11
N VAL A 218 4.14 12.40 -58.21
CA VAL A 218 2.92 11.64 -58.57
C VAL A 218 1.80 12.52 -59.14
N LEU A 219 1.77 13.82 -58.79
CA LEU A 219 0.84 14.81 -59.35
C LEU A 219 1.49 15.74 -60.39
N ALA A 220 2.70 15.46 -60.86
CA ALA A 220 3.28 16.22 -61.95
C ALA A 220 2.50 15.93 -63.25
N PRO A 221 2.02 16.94 -63.98
CA PRO A 221 1.29 16.72 -65.23
C PRO A 221 2.21 16.03 -66.25
N SER A 222 1.71 15.00 -66.93
CA SER A 222 2.47 14.22 -67.93
C SER A 222 2.73 14.96 -69.25
N ASP A 223 2.29 16.21 -69.37
CA ASP A 223 2.20 16.84 -70.68
C ASP A 223 3.19 17.99 -70.85
N SER A 224 4.10 17.77 -71.81
CA SER A 224 4.88 18.74 -72.57
C SER A 224 6.27 19.11 -72.04
N CYS A 225 7.20 18.16 -72.09
CA CYS A 225 8.62 18.48 -72.29
C CYS A 225 9.18 17.72 -73.49
N CYS A 226 8.86 18.22 -74.69
CA CYS A 226 9.69 18.12 -75.90
C CYS A 226 9.05 18.93 -77.04
N ARG A 227 9.40 20.21 -77.13
CA ARG A 227 9.62 20.94 -78.39
C ARG A 227 10.46 22.19 -78.11
#